data_AF-A0A6V7JUK9-F1
#
_entry.id   AF-A0A6V7JUK9-F1
#
_cell.length_a   1.000
_cell.length_b   1.000
_cell.length_c   1.000
_cell.angle_alpha   90.00
_cell.angle_beta   90.00
_cell.angle_gamma   90.00
#
_symmetry.space_group_name_H-M   'P 1'
#
loop_
_entity.id
_entity.type
_entity.pdbx_description
1 polymer ?
#
loop_
_entity_poly.entity_id
_entity_poly.type
_entity_poly.pdbx_seq_one_letter_code
_entity_poly.pdbx_strand_id
1 'polypeptide(L)'
;GDNALTQELLNRLTARKQIYVIAATYREKLIIRFVICSSLTRSEDVDFAWQEIKGQADEILVSESHKLCIELEKENNINSEFTKEECGAVTARLEKMKIEGAQQTQKIT
;
A
#
# COMPACT_ATOMS: atom_id res chain seq x y z
N GLY A 1 10.77 -3.48 -11.17
CA GLY A 1 10.04 -2.50 -10.36
C GLY A 1 10.20 -1.11 -10.92
N ASP A 2 9.34 -0.21 -10.46
CA ASP A 2 9.50 1.23 -10.61
C ASP A 2 10.67 1.73 -9.72
N ASN A 3 11.27 2.86 -10.07
CA ASN A 3 12.46 3.42 -9.41
C ASN A 3 12.10 4.27 -8.17
N ALA A 4 10.82 4.56 -7.92
CA ALA A 4 10.36 5.47 -6.87
C ALA A 4 10.91 5.12 -5.48
N LEU A 5 10.80 3.85 -5.05
CA LEU A 5 11.28 3.42 -3.73
C LEU A 5 12.80 3.44 -3.62
N THR A 6 13.49 3.15 -4.71
CA THR A 6 14.97 3.22 -4.75
C THR A 6 15.44 4.68 -4.67
N GLN A 7 14.72 5.60 -5.33
CA GLN A 7 15.01 7.02 -5.25
C GLN A 7 14.77 7.56 -3.83
N GLU A 8 13.68 7.14 -3.18
CA GLU A 8 13.40 7.50 -1.79
C GLU A 8 14.49 6.98 -0.85
N LEU A 9 14.91 5.72 -1.00
CA LEU A 9 16.01 5.15 -0.22
C LEU A 9 17.31 5.95 -0.40
N LEU A 10 17.67 6.29 -1.63
CA LEU A 10 18.84 7.11 -1.93
C LEU A 10 18.75 8.49 -1.26
N ASN A 11 17.58 9.14 -1.31
CA ASN A 11 17.36 10.44 -0.69
C ASN A 11 17.56 10.38 0.83
N ARG A 12 16.99 9.37 1.49
CA ARG A 12 17.14 9.17 2.95
C ARG A 12 18.57 8.93 3.36
N LEU A 13 19.27 8.00 2.69
CA LEU A 13 20.67 7.71 2.99
C LEU A 13 21.56 8.96 2.81
N THR A 14 21.35 9.71 1.73
CA THR A 14 22.09 10.95 1.44
C THR A 14 21.80 12.05 2.48
N ALA A 15 20.56 12.15 2.96
CA ALA A 15 20.17 13.14 3.96
C ALA A 15 20.75 12.83 5.35
N ARG A 16 20.76 11.55 5.76
CA ARG A 16 21.27 11.11 7.07
C ARG A 16 22.79 11.12 7.17
N LYS A 17 23.50 11.01 6.03
CA LYS A 17 24.96 11.08 5.92
C LYS A 17 25.73 10.12 6.83
N GLN A 18 25.10 9.02 7.23
CA GLN A 18 25.75 7.96 8.01
C GLN A 18 26.71 7.14 7.14
N ILE A 19 26.35 6.96 5.86
CA ILE A 19 27.17 6.31 4.84
C ILE A 19 27.11 7.10 3.54
N TYR A 20 28.12 6.94 2.69
CA TYR A 20 28.15 7.52 1.36
C TYR A 20 27.87 6.44 0.30
N VAL A 21 26.90 6.71 -0.58
CA VAL A 21 26.52 5.83 -1.68
C VAL A 21 26.35 6.63 -2.96
N ILE A 22 26.49 5.98 -4.11
CA ILE A 22 26.43 6.64 -5.41
C ILE A 22 25.31 6.04 -6.25
N ALA A 23 24.47 6.89 -6.85
CA ALA A 23 23.47 6.45 -7.81
C ALA A 23 24.08 6.07 -9.17
N ALA A 24 23.47 5.12 -9.85
CA ALA A 24 23.73 4.81 -11.24
C ALA A 24 22.43 4.41 -11.94
N THR A 25 22.41 4.59 -13.27
CA THR A 25 21.28 4.16 -14.10
C THR A 25 21.79 3.14 -15.10
N TYR A 26 21.13 1.99 -15.18
CA TYR A 26 21.41 0.97 -16.19
C TYR A 26 20.09 0.46 -16.77
N ARG A 27 19.92 0.57 -18.09
CA ARG A 27 18.68 0.20 -18.79
C ARG A 27 17.44 0.78 -18.10
N GLU A 28 17.49 2.09 -17.83
CA GLU A 28 16.41 2.85 -17.17
C GLU A 28 16.08 2.40 -15.74
N LYS A 29 16.90 1.54 -15.14
CA LYS A 29 16.79 1.15 -13.73
C LYS A 29 17.78 1.94 -12.89
N LEU A 30 17.24 2.58 -11.86
CA LEU A 30 18.03 3.25 -10.83
C LEU A 30 18.63 2.19 -9.90
N ILE A 31 19.93 2.29 -9.65
CA ILE A 31 20.70 1.36 -8.83
C ILE A 31 21.55 2.20 -7.87
N ILE A 32 21.62 1.79 -6.60
CA ILE A 32 22.53 2.37 -5.61
C ILE A 32 23.79 1.52 -5.57
N ARG A 33 24.96 2.16 -5.69
CA ARG A 33 26.28 1.53 -5.55
C ARG A 33 26.87 1.88 -4.20
N PHE A 34 27.13 0.84 -3.43
CA PHE A 34 27.97 0.89 -2.24
C PHE A 34 29.32 0.26 -2.58
N VAL A 35 30.41 0.98 -2.36
CA VAL A 35 31.76 0.56 -2.72
C VAL A 35 32.70 0.82 -1.54
N ILE A 36 33.51 -0.17 -1.20
CA ILE A 36 34.56 -0.05 -0.20
C ILE A 36 35.86 0.32 -0.92
N CYS A 37 36.34 1.54 -0.69
CA CYS A 37 37.54 2.07 -1.37
C CYS A 37 38.77 2.16 -0.44
N SER A 38 38.60 1.95 0.87
CA SER A 38 39.65 2.15 1.87
C SER A 38 40.09 0.81 2.44
N SER A 39 41.40 0.60 2.56
CA SER A 39 41.97 -0.53 3.30
C SER A 39 41.81 -0.43 4.81
N LEU A 40 41.35 0.73 5.32
CA LEU A 40 41.05 0.93 6.75
C LEU A 40 39.66 0.45 7.13
N THR A 41 38.78 0.20 6.14
CA THR A 41 37.42 -0.29 6.38
C THR A 41 37.47 -1.66 7.03
N ARG A 42 36.80 -1.78 8.19
CA ARG A 42 36.70 -3.03 8.93
C ARG A 42 35.35 -3.69 8.70
N SER A 43 35.18 -4.92 9.18
CA SER A 43 33.91 -5.64 9.07
C SER A 43 32.78 -4.88 9.75
N GLU A 44 33.07 -4.27 10.90
CA GLU A 44 32.08 -3.54 11.70
C GLU A 44 31.52 -2.32 10.95
N ASP A 45 32.35 -1.66 10.12
CA ASP A 45 31.91 -0.53 9.29
C ASP A 45 30.94 -0.99 8.18
N VAL A 46 31.20 -2.17 7.61
CA VAL A 46 30.34 -2.77 6.57
C VAL A 46 29.03 -3.24 7.17
N ASP A 47 29.08 -3.86 8.35
CA ASP A 47 27.89 -4.29 9.07
C ASP A 47 27.02 -3.08 9.44
N PHE A 48 27.63 -2.00 9.94
CA PHE A 48 26.94 -0.74 10.20
C PHE A 48 26.27 -0.20 8.93
N ALA A 49 27.00 -0.13 7.81
CA ALA A 49 26.46 0.36 6.54
C ALA A 49 25.29 -0.50 6.04
N TRP A 50 25.37 -1.82 6.19
CA TRP A 50 24.29 -2.72 5.83
C TRP A 50 23.06 -2.53 6.71
N GLN A 51 23.22 -2.39 8.03
CA GLN A 51 22.09 -2.14 8.93
C GLN A 51 21.42 -0.79 8.63
N GLU A 52 22.20 0.24 8.29
CA GLU A 52 21.67 1.55 7.89
C GLU A 52 20.82 1.43 6.61
N ILE A 53 21.33 0.77 5.57
CA ILE A 53 20.59 0.55 4.31
C ILE A 53 19.32 -0.25 4.57
N LYS A 54 19.45 -1.36 5.31
CA LYS A 54 18.33 -2.25 5.61
C LYS A 54 17.26 -1.54 6.41
N GLY A 55 17.62 -0.84 7.49
CA GLY A 55 16.67 -0.14 8.35
C GLY A 55 15.87 0.91 7.58
N GLN A 56 16.54 1.71 6.73
CA GLN A 56 15.85 2.69 5.89
C GLN A 56 14.95 2.04 4.84
N ALA A 57 15.36 0.90 4.26
CA ALA A 57 14.52 0.17 3.32
C ALA A 57 13.29 -0.45 4.00
N ASP A 58 13.44 -1.04 5.18
CA ASP A 58 12.35 -1.62 5.96
C ASP A 58 11.31 -0.56 6.31
N GLU A 59 11.73 0.63 6.77
CA GLU A 59 10.84 1.76 7.05
C GLU A 59 10.05 2.21 5.83
N ILE A 60 10.69 2.29 4.65
CA ILE A 60 10.02 2.67 3.41
C ILE A 60 8.93 1.63 3.07
N LEU A 61 9.26 0.34 3.12
CA LEU A 61 8.33 -0.74 2.78
C LEU A 61 7.12 -0.79 3.74
N VAL A 62 7.33 -0.56 5.03
CA VAL A 62 6.24 -0.45 6.01
C VAL A 62 5.35 0.76 5.67
N SER A 63 5.94 1.91 5.34
CA SER A 63 5.18 3.11 5.02
C SER A 63 4.32 2.95 3.75
N GLU A 64 4.84 2.29 2.72
CA GLU A 64 4.08 2.01 1.49
C GLU A 64 2.94 1.02 1.75
N SER A 65 3.18 0.00 2.57
CA SER A 65 2.14 -0.95 2.97
C SER A 65 1.01 -0.24 3.72
N HIS A 66 1.34 0.67 4.64
CA HIS A 66 0.34 1.47 5.36
C HIS A 66 -0.45 2.42 4.44
N LYS A 67 0.21 3.09 3.47
CA LYS A 67 -0.48 3.94 2.49
C LYS A 67 -1.52 3.15 1.72
N LEU A 68 -1.13 1.97 1.22
CA LEU A 68 -2.04 1.09 0.48
C LEU A 68 -3.24 0.67 1.33
N CYS A 69 -3.05 0.33 2.61
CA CYS A 69 -4.15 0.03 3.51
C CYS A 69 -5.13 1.21 3.66
N ILE A 70 -4.60 2.43 3.82
CA ILE A 70 -5.41 3.64 3.94
C ILE A 70 -6.16 3.95 2.63
N GLU A 71 -5.52 3.79 1.47
CA GLU A 71 -6.18 3.97 0.17
C GLU A 71 -7.36 3.00 0.00
N LEU A 72 -7.18 1.73 0.35
CA LEU A 72 -8.25 0.74 0.30
C LEU A 72 -9.40 1.09 1.26
N GLU A 73 -9.10 1.58 2.46
CA GLU A 73 -10.14 2.03 3.40
C GLU A 73 -10.94 3.22 2.86
N LYS A 74 -10.28 4.16 2.16
CA LYS A 74 -10.96 5.30 1.52
C LYS A 74 -11.88 4.87 0.38
N GLU A 75 -11.44 3.96 -0.48
CA GLU A 75 -12.26 3.43 -1.57
C GLU A 75 -13.49 2.67 -1.04
N ASN A 76 -13.32 1.89 0.03
CA ASN A 76 -14.44 1.21 0.68
C ASN A 76 -15.44 2.19 1.30
N ASN A 77 -14.98 3.31 1.86
CA ASN A 77 -15.86 4.33 2.43
C ASN A 77 -16.61 5.14 1.35
N ILE A 78 -15.99 5.39 0.19
CA ILE A 78 -16.65 6.08 -0.94
C ILE A 78 -17.71 5.19 -1.60
N ASN A 79 -17.46 3.88 -1.74
CA ASN A 79 -18.45 2.93 -2.26
C ASN A 79 -19.65 2.73 -1.32
N SER A 80 -19.46 2.93 -0.02
CA SER A 80 -20.55 2.98 0.97
C SER A 80 -21.48 4.19 0.80
N GLU A 81 -21.02 5.27 0.17
CA GLU A 81 -21.81 6.49 -0.04
C GLU A 81 -22.64 6.38 -1.34
N PHE A 82 -22.08 5.78 -2.40
CA PHE A 82 -22.75 5.62 -3.70
C PHE A 82 -23.87 4.54 -3.71
N THR A 83 -23.81 3.55 -2.82
CA THR A 83 -24.86 2.50 -2.71
C THR A 83 -26.11 2.94 -1.95
N LYS A 84 -26.12 4.12 -1.31
CA LYS A 84 -27.32 4.64 -0.64
C LYS A 84 -28.38 5.19 -1.61
N GLU A 85 -28.00 5.59 -2.83
CA GLU A 85 -28.95 6.16 -3.80
C GLU A 85 -29.69 5.11 -4.66
N GLU A 86 -29.19 3.88 -4.80
CA GLU A 86 -29.88 2.80 -5.55
C GLU A 86 -30.64 1.77 -4.69
N CYS A 87 -30.69 1.93 -3.36
CA CYS A 87 -31.43 0.99 -2.49
C CYS A 87 -32.93 1.35 -2.35
N GLY A 88 -33.34 2.58 -2.69
CA GLY A 88 -34.72 3.05 -2.53
C GLY A 88 -35.73 2.44 -3.52
N ALA A 89 -35.28 2.00 -4.70
CA ALA A 89 -36.18 1.48 -5.74
C ALA A 89 -36.44 -0.03 -5.62
N VAL A 90 -35.51 -0.80 -5.04
CA VAL A 90 -35.60 -2.26 -4.94
C VAL A 90 -36.41 -2.69 -3.70
N THR A 91 -36.28 -1.96 -2.58
CA THR A 91 -37.01 -2.25 -1.34
C THR A 91 -38.52 -2.04 -1.48
N ALA A 92 -38.96 -0.99 -2.18
CA ALA A 92 -40.39 -0.73 -2.42
C ALA A 92 -41.09 -1.80 -3.28
N ARG A 93 -40.35 -2.54 -4.13
CA ARG A 93 -40.90 -3.62 -4.97
C ARG A 93 -41.07 -4.94 -4.20
N LEU A 94 -40.20 -5.23 -3.24
CA LEU A 94 -40.24 -6.46 -2.44
C LEU A 94 -41.37 -6.45 -1.41
N GLU A 95 -41.73 -5.28 -0.86
CA GLU A 95 -42.88 -5.18 0.05
C GLU A 95 -44.21 -5.38 -0.67
N LYS A 96 -44.32 -4.91 -1.92
CA LYS A 96 -45.53 -5.10 -2.73
C LYS A 96 -45.82 -6.57 -3.08
N MET A 97 -44.77 -7.41 -3.18
CA MET A 97 -44.91 -8.86 -3.42
C MET A 97 -45.31 -9.66 -2.17
N LYS A 98 -45.08 -9.14 -0.96
CA LYS A 98 -45.41 -9.86 0.30
C LYS A 98 -46.89 -9.77 0.70
N ILE A 99 -47.63 -8.79 0.18
CA ILE A 99 -49.04 -8.57 0.55
C ILE A 99 -49.99 -9.49 -0.24
N GLU A 100 -49.60 -9.94 -1.45
CA GLU A 100 -50.47 -10.75 -2.32
C GLU A 100 -50.44 -12.26 -1.99
N GLY A 101 -49.43 -12.74 -1.25
CA GLY A 101 -49.30 -14.16 -0.88
C GLY A 101 -50.15 -14.62 0.31
N ALA A 102 -50.79 -13.70 1.05
CA ALA A 102 -51.48 -14.03 2.31
C ALA A 102 -52.99 -14.29 2.20
N GLN A 103 -53.60 -14.20 1.00
CA GLN A 103 -55.06 -14.33 0.84
C GLN A 103 -55.57 -15.70 0.34
N GLN A 104 -54.72 -16.70 0.10
CA GLN A 104 -55.15 -18.03 -0.38
C GLN A 104 -54.83 -19.16 0.61
N THR A 105 -55.43 -19.14 1.80
CA THR A 105 -55.65 -20.38 2.56
C THR A 105 -56.88 -20.24 3.47
N GLN A 106 -58.06 -20.11 2.88
CA GLN A 106 -59.31 -20.51 3.53
C GLN A 106 -60.20 -21.24 2.53
N LYS A 107 -60.77 -22.36 3.01
CA LYS A 107 -61.74 -23.30 2.41
C LYS A 107 -61.13 -24.54 1.78
N ILE A 108 -61.35 -25.68 2.44
CA ILE A 108 -62.20 -26.83 2.02
C ILE A 108 -62.29 -27.73 3.28
N THR A 109 -63.43 -27.70 3.99
CA THR A 109 -64.51 -28.74 4.05
C THR A 109 -64.06 -30.06 4.66
#